data_AF-A0A5E4P1V7-F1
#
_entry.id   AF-A0A5E4P1V7-F1
#
_cell.length_a   1.000
_cell.length_b   1.000
_cell.length_c   1.000
_cell.angle_alpha   90.00
_cell.angle_beta   90.00
_cell.angle_gamma   90.00
#
_symmetry.space_group_name_H-M   'P 1'
#
loop_
_entity.id
_entity.type
_entity.pdbx_description
1 polymer ?
#
loop_
_entity_poly.entity_id
_entity_poly.type
_entity_poly.pdbx_seq_one_letter_code
_entity_poly.pdbx_strand_id
1 'polypeptide(L)'
;MEVPHDSTLRYQLIHRTASAIYEARRYRAKVAVMMVHSFDYGDTGIADFKAFASAMGFSGAQATRVVGPKRCGDIDLYLGWTADR
;
A
#
# COMPACT_ATOMS: atom_id res chain seq x y z
N MET A 1 -15.45 -5.94 -24.93
CA MET A 1 -15.02 -4.68 -24.30
C MET A 1 -15.02 -4.94 -22.80
N GLU A 2 -13.85 -5.31 -22.24
CA GLU A 2 -13.72 -5.63 -20.82
C GLU A 2 -14.04 -4.39 -19.97
N VAL A 3 -14.95 -4.57 -19.02
CA VAL A 3 -15.35 -3.53 -18.08
C VAL A 3 -14.19 -3.33 -17.08
N PRO A 4 -13.70 -2.10 -16.84
CA PRO A 4 -12.55 -1.87 -15.98
C PRO A 4 -12.82 -2.34 -14.55
N HIS A 5 -11.85 -3.05 -13.96
CA HIS A 5 -11.95 -3.56 -12.60
C HIS A 5 -11.99 -2.40 -11.60
N ASP A 6 -13.10 -2.41 -10.87
CA ASP A 6 -13.52 -1.71 -9.67
C ASP A 6 -12.59 -0.63 -9.05
N SER A 7 -13.05 0.62 -9.09
CA SER A 7 -12.47 1.77 -8.38
C SER A 7 -12.42 1.62 -6.84
N THR A 8 -13.14 0.64 -6.27
CA THR A 8 -13.29 0.46 -4.82
C THR A 8 -11.98 0.09 -4.12
N LEU A 9 -11.14 -0.76 -4.73
CA LEU A 9 -9.89 -1.20 -4.11
C LEU A 9 -8.87 -0.04 -3.99
N ARG A 10 -8.84 0.87 -4.97
CA ARG A 10 -8.02 2.09 -4.92
C ARG A 10 -8.40 2.96 -3.72
N TYR A 11 -9.70 3.14 -3.46
CA TYR A 11 -10.15 3.94 -2.32
C TYR A 11 -9.77 3.30 -0.98
N GLN A 12 -9.91 1.98 -0.84
CA GLN A 12 -9.56 1.29 0.41
C GLN A 12 -8.05 1.37 0.71
N LEU A 13 -7.19 1.17 -0.29
CA LEU A 13 -5.74 1.29 -0.12
C LEU A 13 -5.33 2.72 0.27
N ILE A 14 -5.94 3.73 -0.36
CA ILE A 14 -5.72 5.14 -0.03
C ILE A 14 -6.15 5.42 1.41
N HIS A 15 -7.39 5.06 1.78
CA HIS A 15 -7.94 5.34 3.10
C HIS A 15 -7.11 4.69 4.21
N ARG A 16 -6.71 3.42 4.04
CA ARG A 16 -5.88 2.70 5.02
C ARG A 16 -4.49 3.33 5.14
N THR A 17 -3.90 3.76 4.03
CA THR A 17 -2.60 4.46 4.04
C THR A 17 -2.69 5.81 4.76
N ALA A 18 -3.73 6.59 4.47
CA ALA A 18 -3.99 7.86 5.15
C ALA A 18 -4.21 7.65 6.66
N SER A 19 -4.96 6.62 7.03
CA SER A 19 -5.18 6.24 8.44
C SER A 19 -3.85 5.88 9.13
N ALA A 20 -2.98 5.10 8.49
CA ALA A 20 -1.67 4.74 9.04
C ALA A 20 -0.77 5.97 9.27
N ILE A 21 -0.76 6.93 8.34
CA ILE A 21 -0.02 8.19 8.50
C ILE A 21 -0.60 9.03 9.64
N TYR A 22 -1.93 9.11 9.72
CA TYR A 22 -2.62 9.84 10.78
C TYR A 22 -2.32 9.26 12.17
N GLU A 23 -2.41 7.93 12.32
CA GLU A 23 -2.07 7.26 13.57
C GLU A 23 -0.60 7.44 13.94
N ALA A 24 0.33 7.37 12.96
CA ALA A 24 1.74 7.66 13.23
C ALA A 24 1.94 9.06 13.81
N ARG A 25 1.28 10.08 13.25
CA ARG A 25 1.30 11.45 13.80
C ARG A 25 0.70 11.52 15.20
N ARG A 26 -0.46 10.87 15.40
CA ARG A 26 -1.16 10.84 16.69
C ARG A 26 -0.30 10.24 17.80
N TYR A 27 0.46 9.19 17.49
CA TYR A 27 1.36 8.51 18.43
C TYR A 27 2.80 9.07 18.42
N ARG A 28 3.06 10.17 17.70
CA ARG A 28 4.40 10.78 17.55
C ARG A 28 5.45 9.80 17.00
N ALA A 29 5.01 8.80 16.25
CA ALA A 29 5.88 7.91 15.51
C ALA A 29 6.38 8.62 14.25
N LYS A 30 7.64 8.38 13.86
CA LYS A 30 8.21 8.95 12.63
C LYS A 30 7.95 8.09 11.39
N VAL A 31 7.43 6.88 11.58
CA VAL A 31 7.31 5.86 10.54
C VAL A 31 5.87 5.35 10.50
N ALA A 32 5.32 5.21 9.30
CA ALA A 32 4.08 4.50 9.03
C ALA A 32 4.35 3.40 8.00
N VAL A 33 3.72 2.24 8.17
CA VAL A 33 3.79 1.15 7.21
C VAL A 33 2.37 0.74 6.84
N MET A 34 2.05 0.72 5.55
CA MET A 34 0.85 0.07 5.04
C MET A 34 1.26 -1.27 4.41
N MET A 35 0.94 -2.36 5.10
CA MET A 35 1.21 -3.73 4.65
C MET A 35 -0.10 -4.38 4.20
N VAL A 36 -0.09 -4.99 3.02
CA VAL A 36 -1.18 -5.84 2.55
C VAL A 36 -0.73 -7.30 2.67
N HIS A 37 -1.56 -8.13 3.30
CA HIS A 37 -1.42 -9.58 3.32
C HIS A 37 -2.53 -10.19 2.46
N SER A 38 -2.16 -10.88 1.39
CA SER A 38 -3.09 -11.66 0.56
C SER A 38 -3.19 -13.09 1.07
N PHE A 39 -4.40 -13.53 1.38
CA PHE A 39 -4.68 -14.93 1.73
C PHE A 39 -5.02 -15.79 0.49
N ASP A 40 -4.95 -15.20 -0.70
CA ASP A 40 -5.13 -15.90 -1.96
C ASP A 40 -3.77 -16.38 -2.50
N TYR A 41 -3.69 -17.67 -2.84
CA TYR A 41 -2.54 -18.30 -3.48
C TYR A 41 -2.23 -17.73 -4.88
N GLY A 42 -3.24 -17.13 -5.54
CA GLY A 42 -3.11 -16.57 -6.88
C GLY A 42 -2.52 -15.16 -6.94
N ASP A 43 -2.24 -14.52 -5.79
CA ASP A 43 -1.74 -13.13 -5.72
C ASP A 43 -2.62 -12.13 -6.51
N THR A 44 -3.93 -12.39 -6.65
CA THR A 44 -4.83 -11.67 -7.58
C THR A 44 -4.83 -10.14 -7.40
N GLY A 45 -4.66 -9.65 -6.17
CA GLY A 45 -4.62 -8.21 -5.87
C GLY A 45 -3.25 -7.52 -6.03
N ILE A 46 -2.18 -8.23 -6.37
CA ILE A 46 -0.82 -7.63 -6.43
C ILE A 46 -0.73 -6.56 -7.53
N ALA A 47 -1.45 -6.74 -8.64
CA ALA A 47 -1.46 -5.80 -9.75
C ALA A 47 -2.02 -4.45 -9.32
N ASP A 48 -3.15 -4.46 -8.60
CA ASP A 48 -3.79 -3.25 -8.07
C ASP A 48 -2.94 -2.60 -7.00
N PHE A 49 -2.30 -3.38 -6.12
CA PHE A 49 -1.35 -2.86 -5.15
C PHE A 49 -0.16 -2.16 -5.83
N LYS A 50 0.41 -2.75 -6.89
CA LYS A 50 1.51 -2.15 -7.67
C LYS A 50 1.08 -0.85 -8.34
N ALA A 51 -0.12 -0.83 -8.94
CA ALA A 51 -0.68 0.38 -9.54
C ALA A 51 -0.90 1.48 -8.49
N PHE A 52 -1.44 1.12 -7.32
CA PHE A 52 -1.57 2.02 -6.18
C PHE A 52 -0.21 2.56 -5.69
N ALA A 53 0.78 1.69 -5.49
CA ALA A 53 2.11 2.09 -5.04
C ALA A 53 2.78 3.04 -6.05
N SER A 54 2.64 2.77 -7.34
CA SER A 54 3.12 3.65 -8.42
C SER A 54 2.41 5.00 -8.42
N ALA A 55 1.08 5.04 -8.24
CA ALA A 55 0.32 6.29 -8.13
C ALA A 55 0.70 7.10 -6.88
N MET A 56 1.04 6.42 -5.78
CA MET A 56 1.63 7.03 -4.58
C MET A 56 3.09 7.45 -4.79
N GLY A 57 3.67 7.19 -5.97
CA GLY A 57 5.03 7.52 -6.39
C GLY A 57 6.12 6.72 -5.67
N PHE A 58 5.84 5.45 -5.37
CA PHE A 58 6.84 4.44 -5.04
C PHE A 58 7.28 3.72 -6.32
N SER A 59 8.56 3.39 -6.42
CA SER A 59 9.10 2.51 -7.46
C SER A 59 9.48 1.16 -6.87
N GLY A 60 9.40 0.10 -7.69
CA GLY A 60 9.88 -1.24 -7.30
C GLY A 60 8.99 -2.02 -6.32
N ALA A 61 7.70 -1.67 -6.20
CA ALA A 61 6.75 -2.46 -5.41
C ALA A 61 6.61 -3.89 -5.97
N GLN A 62 6.85 -4.89 -5.13
CA GLN A 62 6.86 -6.31 -5.50
C GLN A 62 6.30 -7.15 -4.34
N ALA A 63 5.87 -8.37 -4.64
CA ALA A 63 5.44 -9.31 -3.60
C ALA A 63 6.60 -9.63 -2.66
N THR A 64 6.30 -9.81 -1.37
CA THR A 64 7.25 -10.12 -0.30
C THR A 64 8.39 -9.11 -0.14
N ARG A 65 8.15 -7.84 -0.50
CA ARG A 65 9.10 -6.74 -0.35
C ARG A 65 8.41 -5.50 0.21
N VAL A 66 9.08 -4.82 1.13
CA VAL A 66 8.73 -3.48 1.60
C VAL A 66 9.47 -2.44 0.76
N VAL A 67 8.78 -1.39 0.33
CA VAL A 67 9.33 -0.25 -0.42
C VAL A 67 9.15 1.05 0.34
N GLY A 68 10.11 1.96 0.19
CA GLY A 68 10.17 3.23 0.88
C GLY A 68 11.57 3.55 1.43
N PRO A 69 11.69 4.58 2.27
CA PRO A 69 10.60 5.47 2.68
C PRO A 69 10.21 6.45 1.58
N LYS A 70 8.95 6.88 1.60
CA LYS A 70 8.51 8.13 0.98
C LYS A 70 8.07 9.10 2.07
N ARG A 71 8.57 10.33 2.02
CA ARG A 71 8.23 11.36 3.01
C ARG A 71 6.82 11.91 2.75
N CYS A 72 5.95 11.79 3.76
CA CYS A 72 4.59 12.33 3.77
C CYS A 72 4.44 13.34 4.93
N GLY A 73 4.86 14.58 4.68
CA GLY A 73 5.02 15.58 5.74
C GLY A 73 6.20 15.21 6.65
N ASP A 74 5.93 14.94 7.92
CA ASP A 74 6.89 14.51 8.94
C ASP A 74 7.04 12.98 9.05
N ILE A 75 6.18 12.21 8.37
CA ILE A 75 6.15 10.74 8.46
C ILE A 75 6.89 10.10 7.28
N ASP A 76 7.74 9.12 7.58
CA ASP A 76 8.31 8.19 6.62
C ASP A 76 7.33 7.04 6.36
N LEU A 77 6.74 7.03 5.17
CA LEU A 77 5.78 6.00 4.74
C LEU A 77 6.50 4.88 4.00
N TYR A 78 6.18 3.65 4.38
CA TYR A 78 6.54 2.43 3.66
C TYR A 78 5.29 1.68 3.20
N LEU A 79 5.40 1.00 2.06
CA LEU A 79 4.37 0.10 1.54
C LEU A 79 4.92 -1.31 1.43
N GLY A 80 4.11 -2.32 1.69
CA GLY A 80 4.51 -3.72 1.53
C GLY A 80 3.36 -4.63 1.11
N TRP A 81 3.73 -5.72 0.43
CA TRP A 81 2.82 -6.81 0.11
C TRP A 81 3.43 -8.14 0.56
N THR A 82 2.62 -9.00 1.14
CA THR A 82 2.93 -10.41 1.40
C THR A 82 1.72 -11.27 1.03
N ALA A 83 1.94 -12.55 0.75
CA ALA A 83 0.87 -13.49 0.47
C ALA A 83 1.16 -14.86 1.10
N ASP A 84 0.11 -15.61 1.39
CA ASP A 84 0.22 -17.01 1.77
C ASP A 84 0.77 -17.84 0.59
N ARG A 85 1.72 -18.72 0.90
CA ARG A 85 2.44 -19.56 -0.06
C ARG A 85 2.53 -20.98 0.46
#